data_AF-A0AAU6Q8K2-F1
#
_entry.id   AF-A0AAU6Q8K2-F1
#
_cell.length_a   1.000
_cell.length_b   1.000
_cell.length_c   1.000
_cell.angle_alpha   90.00
_cell.angle_beta   90.00
_cell.angle_gamma   90.00
#
_symmetry.space_group_name_H-M   'P 1'
#
loop_
_entity.id
_entity.type
_entity.pdbx_description
1 polymer ?
#
loop_
_entity_poly.entity_id
_entity_poly.type
_entity_poly.pdbx_seq_one_letter_code
_entity_poly.pdbx_strand_id
1 'polypeptide(L)' 'MPTPLTSGEAHLVAYLARELGPEWEVYVQPFLNGTRPDVMALHPTRGALVLEVKD' A
#
# COMPACT_ATOMS: atom_id res chain seq x y z
N MET A 1 -14.01 10.00 -2.90
CA MET A 1 -13.11 10.13 -4.07
C MET A 1 -11.70 9.81 -3.59
N PRO A 2 -10.80 9.25 -4.43
CA PRO A 2 -9.40 9.07 -4.04
C PRO A 2 -8.81 10.42 -3.64
N THR A 3 -8.07 10.48 -2.54
CA THR A 3 -7.37 11.68 -2.10
C THR A 3 -5.95 11.67 -2.68
N PRO A 4 -5.38 12.83 -3.05
CA PRO A 4 -3.96 12.90 -3.37
C PRO A 4 -3.12 12.29 -2.25
N LEU A 5 -2.04 11.61 -2.61
CA LEU A 5 -1.17 10.99 -1.61
C LEU A 5 -0.45 12.04 -0.78
N THR A 6 -0.28 11.75 0.51
CA THR A 6 0.66 12.51 1.34
C THR A 6 2.10 12.24 0.90
N SER A 7 3.04 13.05 1.37
CA SER A 7 4.47 12.83 1.10
C SER A 7 4.97 11.50 1.66
N GLY A 8 4.48 11.09 2.84
CA GLY A 8 4.81 9.82 3.47
C GLY A 8 4.26 8.63 2.68
N GLU A 9 3.00 8.70 2.25
CA GLU A 9 2.37 7.68 1.42
C GLU A 9 3.11 7.51 0.08
N ALA A 10 3.42 8.62 -0.61
CA ALA A 10 4.14 8.58 -1.87
C ALA A 10 5.54 7.97 -1.71
N HIS A 11 6.26 8.32 -0.64
CA HIS A 11 7.55 7.73 -0.33
C HIS A 11 7.45 6.23 -0.07
N LEU A 12 6.48 5.80 0.75
CA LEU A 12 6.27 4.40 1.08
C LEU A 12 5.94 3.57 -0.17
N VAL A 13 5.03 4.04 -1.03
CA VAL A 13 4.67 3.33 -2.27
C VAL A 13 5.90 3.19 -3.17
N ALA A 14 6.70 4.24 -3.35
CA ALA A 14 7.93 4.18 -4.14
C ALA A 14 8.97 3.22 -3.53
N TYR A 15 9.08 3.19 -2.20
CA TYR A 15 9.95 2.24 -1.49
C TYR A 15 9.50 0.80 -1.72
N LEU A 16 8.22 0.50 -1.51
CA LEU A 16 7.66 -0.84 -1.68
C LEU A 16 7.77 -1.32 -3.13
N ALA A 17 7.45 -0.48 -4.12
CA ALA A 17 7.58 -0.83 -5.52
C ALA A 17 9.02 -1.15 -5.95
N ARG A 18 10.02 -0.61 -5.23
CA ARG A 18 11.44 -0.83 -5.51
C ARG A 18 12.01 -2.06 -4.78
N GLU A 19 11.56 -2.29 -3.54
CA GLU A 19 12.14 -3.30 -2.65
C GLU A 19 11.36 -4.61 -2.62
N LEU A 20 10.04 -4.54 -2.85
CA LEU A 20 9.24 -5.74 -2.95
C LEU A 20 9.49 -6.40 -4.31
N GLY A 21 9.78 -7.70 -4.27
CA GLY A 21 9.96 -8.50 -5.48
C GLY A 21 8.68 -8.57 -6.33
N PRO A 22 8.78 -9.11 -7.56
CA PRO A 22 7.72 -9.06 -8.56
C PRO A 22 6.43 -9.83 -8.19
N GLU A 23 6.48 -10.72 -7.19
CA GLU A 23 5.31 -11.45 -6.69
C GLU A 23 4.44 -10.62 -5.74
N TRP A 24 4.89 -9.42 -5.35
CA TRP A 24 4.11 -8.52 -4.52
C TRP A 24 3.26 -7.59 -5.38
N GLU A 25 1.98 -7.49 -5.05
CA GLU A 25 1.06 -6.51 -5.62
C GLU A 25 0.82 -5.38 -4.62
N VAL A 26 1.11 -4.15 -5.01
CA VAL A 26 0.93 -2.96 -4.16
C VAL A 26 -0.28 -2.16 -4.63
N TYR A 27 -1.20 -1.92 -3.70
CA TYR A 27 -2.42 -1.15 -3.88
C TYR A 27 -2.37 0.12 -3.05
N VAL A 28 -2.82 1.21 -3.65
CA VAL A 28 -2.85 2.54 -3.01
C VAL A 28 -4.29 2.93 -2.72
N GLN A 29 -4.59 3.27 -1.48
CA GLN A 29 -5.93 3.59 -0.98
C GLN A 29 -7.03 2.59 -1.43
N PRO A 30 -6.80 1.25 -1.35
CA PRO A 30 -7.78 0.28 -1.80
C PRO A 30 -9.04 0.34 -0.95
N PHE A 31 -10.19 0.03 -1.55
CA PHE A 31 -11.42 -0.20 -0.78
C PHE A 31 -11.43 -1.65 -0.28
N LEU A 32 -11.39 -1.84 1.03
CA LEU A 32 -11.34 -3.17 1.65
C LEU A 32 -12.40 -3.27 2.76
N ASN A 33 -13.48 -4.02 2.49
CA ASN A 33 -14.54 -4.34 3.46
C ASN A 33 -15.04 -3.14 4.27
N GLY A 34 -15.25 -1.99 3.61
CA GLY A 34 -15.73 -0.76 4.25
C GLY A 34 -14.65 0.14 4.84
N THR A 35 -13.38 -0.26 4.77
CA THR A 35 -12.22 0.56 5.13
C THR A 35 -11.44 1.01 3.89
N ARG A 36 -10.55 1.98 4.09
CA ARG A 36 -9.64 2.49 3.06
C ARG A 36 -8.26 2.69 3.70
N PRO A 37 -7.45 1.63 3.87
CA PRO A 37 -6.08 1.79 4.33
C PRO A 37 -5.27 2.60 3.32
N ASP A 38 -4.19 3.25 3.76
CA ASP A 38 -3.37 4.10 2.88
C ASP A 38 -2.64 3.26 1.81
N VAL A 39 -2.03 2.15 2.22
CA VAL A 39 -1.34 1.21 1.32
C VAL A 39 -1.60 -0.24 1.75
N MET A 40 -1.78 -1.13 0.77
CA MET A 40 -1.85 -2.58 0.99
C MET A 40 -0.89 -3.28 0.03
N ALA A 41 -0.16 -4.29 0.52
CA ALA A 41 0.67 -5.14 -0.33
C ALA A 41 0.30 -6.62 -0.13
N LEU A 42 0.13 -7.36 -1.22
CA LEU A 42 -0.28 -8.75 -1.21
C LEU A 42 0.82 -9.64 -1.80
N HIS A 43 1.08 -10.78 -1.15
CA HIS A 43 1.94 -11.84 -1.67
C HIS A 43 1.21 -13.18 -1.64
N PRO A 44 1.27 -13.99 -2.71
CA PRO A 44 0.50 -15.23 -2.82
C PRO A 44 0.79 -16.23 -1.69
N THR A 45 2.01 -16.22 -1.14
CA THR A 45 2.44 -17.19 -0.09
C THR A 45 2.93 -16.56 1.21
N ARG A 46 3.04 -15.23 1.31
CA ARG A 46 3.57 -14.53 2.50
C ARG A 46 2.52 -13.71 3.22
N GLY A 47 1.31 -13.62 2.67
CA GLY A 47 0.19 -12.92 3.28
C GLY A 47 0.07 -11.47 2.80
N ALA A 48 -0.40 -10.61 3.69
CA ALA A 48 -0.74 -9.22 3.39
C ALA A 48 -0.04 -8.25 4.35
N LEU A 49 0.37 -7.10 3.81
CA LEU A 49 0.72 -5.91 4.56
C LEU A 49 -0.43 -4.91 4.43
N VAL A 50 -0.95 -4.41 5.55
CA VAL A 50 -1.91 -3.30 5.59
C VAL A 50 -1.25 -2.17 6.36
N LEU A 51 -1.01 -1.05 5.69
CA LEU A 51 -0.13 0.01 6.17
C LEU A 51 -0.90 1.31 6.27
N GLU A 52 -0.79 1.93 7.44
CA GLU A 52 -1.33 3.24 7.78
C GLU A 52 -0.15 4.17 8.01
N VAL A 53 -0.09 5.24 7.23
CA VAL A 53 0.99 6.22 7.32
C VAL A 53 0.61 7.26 8.37
N LYS A 54 1.61 7.65 9.16
CA LYS A 54 1.52 8.76 10.10
C LYS A 54 2.71 9.66 9.81
N ASP A 55 2.42 10.82 9.27
CA ASP A 55 3.35 11.92 9.03
C ASP A 55 3.95 12.45 10.34
#